data_AF-A0A147BW17-F1
#
_entry.id   AF-A0A147BW17-F1
#
_cell.length_a   1.000
_cell.length_b   1.000
_cell.length_c   1.000
_cell.angle_alpha   90.00
_cell.angle_beta   90.00
_cell.angle_gamma   90.00
#
_symmetry.space_group_name_H-M   'P 1'
#
loop_
_entity.id
_entity.type
_entity.pdbx_description
1 polymer ?
#
loop_
_entity_poly.entity_id
_entity_poly.type
_entity_poly.pdbx_seq_one_letter_code
_entity_poly.pdbx_strand_id
1 'polypeptide(L)'
;MWLSRAMQRTCLVVITTWFFGVIKIKCEERVPAEDDPQYSAFQDPRKLLSGTETFYMMYRTYRTGSPIRCISSTVVCTYGNGTYLNRFGARLPNGTTIAFVLPVTLTTTHGHNTSNAMLHKTSPGDKNDTLFILMYLEPNRTCTVLRVPSENNGCSLFFARKICGRRSASGMCGNVSK
;
A
#
# COMPACT_ATOMS: atom_id res chain seq x y z
N MET A 1 37.61 4.16 8.22
CA MET A 1 36.72 3.09 8.74
C MET A 1 35.38 3.74 9.09
N TRP A 2 34.35 3.56 8.27
CA TRP A 2 33.02 4.15 8.49
C TRP A 2 32.00 3.03 8.55
N LEU A 3 31.48 2.79 9.75
CA LEU A 3 30.26 2.03 10.02
C LEU A 3 29.52 2.82 11.09
N SER A 4 28.70 3.77 10.65
CA SER A 4 27.61 4.29 11.46
C SER A 4 26.37 3.48 11.14
N ARG A 5 25.73 2.88 12.15
CA ARG A 5 24.28 2.73 12.15
C ARG A 5 23.75 2.55 13.57
N ALA A 6 22.92 3.52 13.91
CA ALA A 6 21.76 3.49 14.79
C ALA A 6 21.99 3.17 16.28
N MET A 7 22.03 4.27 17.03
CA MET A 7 21.98 4.39 18.48
C MET A 7 20.75 3.66 19.04
N GLN A 8 20.98 2.51 19.67
CA GLN A 8 19.99 1.79 20.47
C GLN A 8 19.73 2.58 21.75
N ARG A 9 18.59 3.29 21.82
CA ARG A 9 18.15 3.96 23.05
C ARG A 9 17.58 2.93 24.01
N THR A 10 18.44 2.38 24.85
CA THR A 10 18.10 1.47 25.95
C THR A 10 17.56 2.30 27.12
N CYS A 11 16.26 2.21 27.40
CA CYS A 11 15.71 2.70 28.67
C CYS A 11 15.90 1.61 29.73
N LEU A 12 16.86 1.79 30.64
CA LEU A 12 17.10 0.92 31.79
C LEU A 12 16.23 1.38 32.97
N VAL A 13 15.32 0.53 33.42
CA VAL A 13 14.67 0.68 34.73
C VAL A 13 15.36 -0.31 35.67
N VAL A 14 16.16 0.21 36.60
CA VAL A 14 16.86 -0.59 37.61
C VAL A 14 15.95 -0.62 38.85
N ILE A 15 15.24 -1.73 39.06
CA ILE A 15 14.60 -2.01 40.35
C ILE A 15 15.52 -2.94 41.12
N THR A 16 16.07 -2.41 42.21
CA THR A 16 16.95 -3.13 43.13
C THR A 16 16.13 -4.03 44.04
N THR A 17 16.17 -5.34 43.81
CA THR A 17 16.31 -6.38 44.86
C THR A 17 16.50 -7.74 44.20
N TRP A 18 17.64 -8.35 44.52
CA TRP A 18 18.06 -9.74 44.38
C TRP A 18 16.91 -10.74 44.09
N PHE A 19 17.04 -11.52 43.01
CA PHE A 19 16.16 -12.61 42.53
C PHE A 19 15.19 -12.38 41.35
N PHE A 20 15.46 -11.47 40.40
CA PHE A 20 14.73 -11.50 39.13
C PHE A 20 15.67 -11.58 37.93
N GLY A 21 15.60 -12.72 37.25
CA GLY A 21 16.20 -12.93 35.94
C GLY A 21 15.77 -11.83 34.98
N VAL A 22 16.65 -11.51 34.03
CA VAL A 22 16.39 -10.54 32.98
C VAL A 22 15.20 -11.04 32.16
N ILE A 23 14.00 -10.53 32.43
CA ILE A 23 12.86 -10.71 31.54
C ILE A 23 13.18 -9.85 30.32
N LYS A 24 13.71 -10.49 29.27
CA LYS A 24 13.71 -9.91 27.92
C LYS A 24 12.24 -9.79 27.53
N ILE A 25 11.65 -8.63 27.75
CA ILE A 25 10.38 -8.27 27.13
C ILE A 25 10.69 -8.21 25.62
N LYS A 26 10.38 -9.28 24.90
CA LYS A 26 10.29 -9.22 23.44
C LYS A 26 9.18 -8.23 23.15
N CYS A 27 9.53 -7.04 22.65
CA CYS A 27 8.56 -6.22 21.96
C CYS A 27 7.99 -7.10 20.85
N GLU A 28 6.70 -7.41 20.93
CA GLU A 28 5.99 -8.19 19.93
C GLU A 28 6.10 -7.44 18.61
N GLU A 29 7.05 -7.86 17.76
CA GLU A 29 7.19 -7.36 16.41
C GLU A 29 5.88 -7.72 15.69
N ARG A 30 5.01 -6.73 15.51
CA ARG A 30 3.79 -6.92 14.73
C ARG A 30 4.23 -7.28 13.32
N VAL A 31 3.87 -8.48 12.88
CA VAL A 31 4.05 -8.90 11.50
C VAL A 31 3.29 -7.91 10.62
N PRO A 32 3.93 -7.32 9.59
CA PRO A 32 3.24 -6.44 8.64
C PRO A 32 2.05 -7.15 8.02
N ALA A 33 0.96 -6.43 7.74
CA ALA A 33 -0.26 -7.06 7.24
C ALA A 33 -0.02 -7.80 5.91
N GLU A 34 0.86 -7.28 5.06
CA GLU A 34 1.31 -7.92 3.83
C GLU A 34 1.95 -9.30 4.03
N ASP A 35 2.64 -9.53 5.15
CA ASP A 35 3.37 -10.78 5.42
C ASP A 35 2.59 -11.72 6.37
N ASP A 36 1.50 -11.23 6.96
CA ASP A 36 0.71 -11.98 7.93
C ASP A 36 -0.30 -12.90 7.21
N PRO A 37 -0.23 -14.24 7.43
CA PRO A 37 -1.11 -15.21 6.79
C PRO A 37 -2.61 -14.93 6.96
N GLN A 38 -3.01 -14.24 8.04
CA GLN A 38 -4.41 -13.89 8.29
C GLN A 38 -4.99 -12.97 7.19
N TYR A 39 -4.14 -12.20 6.50
CA TYR A 39 -4.57 -11.28 5.45
C TYR A 39 -4.44 -11.85 4.03
N SER A 40 -3.84 -13.03 3.86
CA SER A 40 -3.55 -13.64 2.54
C SER A 40 -4.75 -13.67 1.59
N ALA A 41 -5.96 -13.94 2.09
CA ALA A 41 -7.19 -13.98 1.30
C ALA A 41 -7.60 -12.62 0.69
N PHE A 42 -7.12 -11.52 1.27
CA PHE A 42 -7.40 -10.14 0.89
C PHE A 42 -6.29 -9.51 0.03
N GLN A 43 -5.29 -10.29 -0.37
CA GLN A 43 -4.09 -9.79 -1.04
C GLN A 43 -3.99 -10.21 -2.51
N ASP A 44 -5.09 -10.61 -3.14
CA ASP A 44 -5.08 -10.97 -4.57
C ASP A 44 -5.34 -9.74 -5.46
N PRO A 45 -4.32 -9.20 -6.16
CA PRO A 45 -4.46 -8.03 -7.01
C PRO A 45 -5.31 -8.31 -8.26
N ARG A 46 -5.49 -9.58 -8.66
CA ARG A 46 -6.42 -9.91 -9.77
C ARG A 46 -7.86 -9.56 -9.39
N LYS A 47 -8.23 -9.72 -8.11
CA LYS A 47 -9.55 -9.32 -7.63
C LYS A 47 -9.73 -7.80 -7.71
N LEU A 48 -8.70 -7.03 -7.36
CA LEU A 48 -8.70 -5.57 -7.49
C LEU A 48 -8.83 -5.15 -8.95
N LEU A 49 -8.06 -5.75 -9.86
CA LEU A 49 -7.99 -5.37 -11.27
C LEU A 49 -9.06 -6.03 -12.17
N SER A 50 -9.91 -6.89 -11.61
CA SER A 50 -11.06 -7.49 -12.32
C SER A 50 -12.28 -6.56 -12.42
N GLY A 51 -12.26 -5.44 -11.71
CA GLY A 51 -13.34 -4.46 -11.68
C GLY A 51 -13.23 -3.39 -12.77
N THR A 52 -14.30 -2.65 -12.98
CA THR A 52 -14.35 -1.46 -13.86
C THR A 52 -14.46 -0.17 -13.06
N GLU A 53 -14.43 -0.26 -11.73
CA GLU A 53 -14.54 0.89 -10.83
C GLU A 53 -13.27 1.75 -10.86
N THR A 54 -13.45 3.06 -10.73
CA THR A 54 -12.33 3.98 -10.49
C THR A 54 -12.00 4.01 -9.02
N PHE A 55 -10.76 3.66 -8.68
CA PHE A 55 -10.22 3.83 -7.34
C PHE A 55 -9.56 5.19 -7.21
N TYR A 56 -9.92 5.95 -6.17
CA TYR A 56 -9.34 7.25 -5.83
C TYR A 56 -8.50 7.14 -4.57
N MET A 57 -7.28 7.67 -4.62
CA MET A 57 -6.41 7.76 -3.45
C MET A 57 -6.96 8.83 -2.50
N MET A 58 -7.35 8.40 -1.31
CA MET A 58 -7.89 9.29 -0.28
C MET A 58 -6.80 9.71 0.71
N TYR A 59 -5.92 8.78 1.07
CA TYR A 59 -4.83 9.03 2.01
C TYR A 59 -3.54 8.39 1.53
N ARG A 60 -2.41 8.98 1.90
CA ARG A 60 -1.06 8.40 1.77
C ARG A 60 -0.17 8.91 2.89
N THR A 61 0.81 8.10 3.30
CA THR A 61 1.79 8.49 4.33
C THR A 61 3.10 9.01 3.75
N TYR A 62 3.28 8.90 2.43
CA TYR A 62 4.43 9.42 1.68
C TYR A 62 4.04 10.64 0.83
N ARG A 63 5.02 11.45 0.42
CA ARG A 63 4.81 12.65 -0.41
C ARG A 63 3.65 13.53 0.11
N THR A 64 3.51 13.67 1.42
CA THR A 64 2.37 14.34 2.08
C THR A 64 2.28 15.82 1.71
N GLY A 65 3.41 16.47 1.46
CA GLY A 65 3.49 17.85 0.98
C GLY A 65 3.21 18.03 -0.52
N SER A 66 3.01 16.96 -1.30
CA SER A 66 2.79 17.12 -2.74
C SER A 66 1.42 17.77 -3.03
N PRO A 67 1.38 18.82 -3.88
CA PRO A 67 0.16 19.53 -4.20
C PRO A 67 -0.74 18.79 -5.21
N ILE A 68 -0.31 17.63 -5.71
CA ILE A 68 -1.07 16.79 -6.64
C ILE A 68 -2.23 16.13 -5.89
N ARG A 69 -3.45 16.28 -6.40
CA ARG A 69 -4.69 15.77 -5.80
C ARG A 69 -5.43 14.82 -6.75
N CYS A 70 -6.51 14.21 -6.26
CA CYS A 70 -7.42 13.39 -7.07
C CYS A 70 -6.72 12.28 -7.86
N ILE A 71 -5.70 11.65 -7.24
CA ILE A 71 -5.00 10.52 -7.85
C ILE A 71 -5.99 9.37 -7.99
N SER A 72 -6.08 8.79 -9.17
CA SER A 72 -7.03 7.73 -9.48
C SER A 72 -6.45 6.67 -10.40
N SER A 73 -7.05 5.49 -10.37
CA SER A 73 -6.71 4.34 -11.23
C SER A 73 -8.01 3.66 -11.67
N THR A 74 -8.13 3.39 -12.97
CA THR A 74 -9.25 2.63 -13.56
C THR A 74 -8.69 1.63 -14.55
N VAL A 75 -9.12 0.38 -14.48
CA VAL A 75 -8.75 -0.65 -15.46
C VAL A 75 -9.45 -0.33 -16.78
N VAL A 76 -8.68 -0.31 -17.87
CA VAL A 76 -9.17 -0.08 -19.23
C VAL A 76 -9.39 -1.40 -19.94
N CYS A 77 -8.39 -2.28 -19.89
CA CYS A 77 -8.47 -3.62 -20.45
C CYS A 77 -7.42 -4.53 -19.82
N THR A 78 -7.59 -5.84 -20.07
CA THR A 78 -6.67 -6.88 -19.61
C THR A 78 -6.06 -7.55 -20.83
N TYR A 79 -4.74 -7.65 -20.85
CA TYR A 79 -4.03 -8.46 -21.83
C TYR A 79 -4.04 -9.93 -21.38
N GLY A 80 -4.17 -10.86 -22.34
CA GLY A 80 -4.19 -12.31 -22.06
C GLY A 80 -2.93 -12.88 -21.41
N ASN A 81 -1.89 -12.06 -21.19
CA ASN A 81 -0.62 -12.42 -20.58
C ASN A 81 -0.51 -12.02 -19.09
N GLY A 82 -1.61 -11.57 -18.45
CA GLY A 82 -1.59 -11.12 -17.06
C GLY A 82 -1.10 -9.68 -16.84
N THR A 83 -0.99 -8.90 -17.92
CA THR A 83 -0.78 -7.44 -17.84
C THR A 83 -2.13 -6.73 -17.92
N TYR A 84 -2.32 -5.71 -17.08
CA TYR A 84 -3.52 -4.88 -17.07
C TYR A 84 -3.16 -3.49 -17.59
N LEU A 85 -4.04 -2.88 -18.36
CA LEU A 85 -3.86 -1.52 -18.82
C LEU A 85 -4.71 -0.59 -17.96
N ASN A 86 -4.06 0.27 -17.17
CA ASN A 86 -4.76 1.17 -16.27
C ASN A 86 -4.64 2.61 -16.75
N ARG A 87 -5.78 3.32 -16.70
CA ARG A 87 -5.82 4.78 -16.82
C ARG A 87 -5.60 5.37 -15.44
N PHE A 88 -4.47 6.04 -15.27
CA PHE A 88 -4.15 6.82 -14.09
C PHE A 88 -4.55 8.28 -14.33
N GLY A 89 -5.14 8.91 -13.32
CA GLY A 89 -5.56 10.31 -13.37
C GLY A 89 -5.04 11.08 -12.18
N ALA A 90 -4.77 12.37 -12.34
CA ALA A 90 -4.40 13.27 -11.26
C ALA A 90 -4.80 14.72 -11.58
N ARG A 91 -5.00 15.53 -10.55
CA ARG A 91 -5.22 16.97 -10.64
C ARG A 91 -3.94 17.71 -10.22
N LEU A 92 -3.40 18.49 -11.14
CA LEU A 92 -2.20 19.32 -10.95
C LEU A 92 -2.52 20.57 -10.11
N PRO A 93 -1.50 21.26 -9.57
CA PRO A 93 -1.69 22.43 -8.70
C PRO A 93 -2.38 23.60 -9.41
N ASN A 94 -2.21 23.71 -10.72
CA ASN A 94 -2.88 24.72 -11.56
C ASN A 94 -4.35 24.38 -11.88
N GLY A 95 -4.91 23.30 -11.29
CA GLY A 95 -6.27 22.84 -11.52
C GLY A 95 -6.46 21.93 -12.73
N THR A 96 -5.44 21.77 -13.59
CA THR A 96 -5.51 20.91 -14.78
C THR A 96 -5.61 19.44 -14.36
N THR A 97 -6.51 18.70 -14.99
CA THR A 97 -6.59 17.24 -14.82
C THR A 97 -5.80 16.57 -15.92
N ILE A 98 -4.85 15.72 -15.53
CA ILE A 98 -4.07 14.88 -16.45
C ILE A 98 -4.51 13.44 -16.30
N ALA A 99 -4.37 12.68 -17.38
CA ALA A 99 -4.52 11.25 -17.36
C ALA A 99 -3.59 10.60 -18.37
N PHE A 100 -3.10 9.42 -18.02
CA PHE A 100 -2.23 8.62 -18.86
C PHE A 100 -2.54 7.15 -18.65
N VAL A 101 -2.19 6.36 -19.65
CA VAL A 101 -2.48 4.94 -19.66
C VAL A 101 -1.16 4.19 -19.59
N LEU A 102 -1.02 3.33 -18.59
CA LEU A 102 0.21 2.59 -18.33
C LEU A 102 -0.09 1.12 -18.03
N PRO A 103 0.81 0.20 -18.40
CA PRO A 103 0.69 -1.20 -18.03
C PRO A 103 0.92 -1.37 -16.53
N VAL A 104 0.19 -2.31 -15.95
CA VAL A 104 0.32 -2.81 -14.59
C VAL A 104 0.56 -4.32 -14.69
N THR A 105 1.69 -4.77 -14.18
CA THR A 105 2.03 -6.19 -14.13
C THR A 105 1.90 -6.72 -12.72
N LEU A 106 1.45 -7.96 -12.59
CA LEU A 106 1.35 -8.61 -11.28
C LEU A 106 2.67 -9.27 -10.92
N THR A 107 3.03 -9.22 -9.64
CA THR A 107 4.23 -9.86 -9.12
C THR A 107 4.01 -10.43 -7.73
N THR A 108 4.94 -11.27 -7.29
CA THR A 108 4.91 -12.00 -6.02
C THR A 108 6.08 -11.55 -5.17
N THR A 109 5.83 -11.07 -3.95
CA THR A 109 6.90 -10.72 -3.02
C THR A 109 7.43 -11.95 -2.30
N HIS A 110 8.60 -11.80 -1.66
CA HIS A 110 9.22 -12.87 -0.89
C HIS A 110 8.26 -13.42 0.18
N GLY A 111 8.21 -14.74 0.33
CA GLY A 111 7.32 -15.42 1.29
C GLY A 111 5.91 -15.75 0.76
N HIS A 112 5.55 -15.31 -0.45
CA HIS A 112 4.24 -15.58 -1.05
C HIS A 112 4.32 -16.61 -2.18
N ASN A 113 3.26 -17.43 -2.31
CA ASN A 113 3.13 -18.43 -3.39
C ASN A 113 2.28 -17.93 -4.57
N THR A 114 1.62 -16.78 -4.42
CA THR A 114 0.73 -16.17 -5.41
C THR A 114 0.98 -14.68 -5.45
N SER A 115 0.73 -14.05 -6.60
CA SER A 115 0.92 -12.60 -6.74
C SER A 115 0.12 -11.83 -5.69
N ASN A 116 0.81 -10.93 -5.01
CA ASN A 116 0.27 -10.04 -3.97
C ASN A 116 0.65 -8.57 -4.21
N ALA A 117 1.31 -8.28 -5.32
CA ALA A 117 1.80 -6.94 -5.63
C ALA A 117 1.61 -6.59 -7.10
N MET A 118 1.72 -5.30 -7.37
CA MET A 118 1.63 -4.70 -8.70
C MET A 118 2.90 -3.90 -8.97
N LEU A 119 3.39 -3.99 -10.20
CA LEU A 119 4.48 -3.16 -10.73
C LEU A 119 3.92 -2.25 -11.81
N HIS A 120 4.12 -0.95 -11.63
CA HIS A 120 3.82 0.05 -12.67
C HIS A 120 4.56 1.35 -12.41
N LYS A 121 4.70 2.15 -13.46
CA LYS A 121 5.19 3.53 -13.37
C LYS A 121 4.15 4.43 -12.68
N THR A 122 4.61 5.45 -11.97
CA THR A 122 3.72 6.44 -11.34
C THR A 122 3.43 7.64 -12.24
N SER A 123 4.31 7.86 -13.22
CA SER A 123 4.15 8.85 -14.29
C SER A 123 4.70 8.31 -15.62
N PRO A 124 4.26 8.84 -16.78
CA PRO A 124 4.79 8.44 -18.09
C PRO A 124 6.30 8.71 -18.24
N GLY A 125 6.85 9.67 -17.51
CA GLY A 125 8.25 10.03 -17.55
C GLY A 125 9.15 9.15 -16.67
N ASP A 126 8.57 8.29 -15.83
CA ASP A 126 9.35 7.44 -14.94
C ASP A 126 10.15 6.42 -15.77
N LYS A 127 11.43 6.23 -15.42
CA LYS A 127 12.27 5.22 -16.08
C LYS A 127 11.96 3.80 -15.61
N ASN A 128 11.71 3.65 -14.31
CA ASN A 128 11.54 2.38 -13.63
C ASN A 128 10.12 2.23 -13.08
N ASP A 129 9.68 0.98 -12.95
CA ASP A 129 8.44 0.65 -12.27
C ASP A 129 8.58 0.82 -10.76
N THR A 130 7.46 1.12 -10.11
CA THR A 130 7.33 1.17 -8.66
C THR A 130 6.54 -0.05 -8.19
N LEU A 131 7.01 -0.67 -7.11
CA LEU A 131 6.35 -1.81 -6.47
C LEU A 131 5.26 -1.32 -5.52
N PHE A 132 4.04 -1.80 -5.72
CA PHE A 132 2.89 -1.59 -4.86
C PHE A 132 2.42 -2.92 -4.31
N ILE A 133 2.67 -3.17 -3.03
CA ILE A 133 2.26 -4.40 -2.35
C ILE A 133 0.83 -4.21 -1.85
N LEU A 134 -0.07 -5.11 -2.24
CA LEU A 134 -1.44 -5.10 -1.77
C LEU A 134 -1.47 -5.64 -0.35
N MET A 135 -1.67 -4.76 0.63
CA MET A 135 -1.78 -5.17 2.04
C MET A 135 -3.16 -5.74 2.33
N TYR A 136 -4.19 -5.07 1.79
CA TYR A 136 -5.58 -5.43 2.03
C TYR A 136 -6.48 -4.91 0.90
N LEU A 137 -7.34 -5.79 0.39
CA LEU A 137 -8.50 -5.47 -0.43
C LEU A 137 -9.75 -5.91 0.31
N GLU A 138 -10.64 -4.96 0.56
CA GLU A 138 -11.94 -5.28 1.17
C GLU A 138 -12.73 -6.22 0.24
N PRO A 139 -13.41 -7.27 0.75
CA PRO A 139 -14.15 -8.24 -0.07
C PRO A 139 -15.13 -7.61 -1.07
N ASN A 140 -15.76 -6.48 -0.68
CA ASN A 140 -16.70 -5.74 -1.53
C ASN A 140 -16.04 -4.86 -2.60
N ARG A 141 -14.71 -4.87 -2.67
CA ARG A 141 -13.85 -4.06 -3.57
C ARG A 141 -14.13 -2.56 -3.46
N THR A 142 -14.53 -2.10 -2.29
CA THR A 142 -14.83 -0.69 -1.99
C THR A 142 -13.61 0.08 -1.52
N CYS A 143 -12.62 -0.62 -0.96
CA CYS A 143 -11.46 -0.03 -0.36
C CYS A 143 -10.24 -0.95 -0.51
N THR A 144 -9.06 -0.35 -0.69
CA THR A 144 -7.79 -1.08 -0.70
C THR A 144 -6.65 -0.26 -0.09
N VAL A 145 -5.72 -0.95 0.56
CA VAL A 145 -4.48 -0.41 1.12
C VAL A 145 -3.29 -1.00 0.39
N LEU A 146 -2.41 -0.13 -0.12
CA LEU A 146 -1.18 -0.50 -0.81
C LEU A 146 0.03 0.05 -0.05
N ARG A 147 1.06 -0.78 0.13
CA ARG A 147 2.39 -0.37 0.61
C ARG A 147 3.30 -0.07 -0.58
N VAL A 148 4.14 0.94 -0.42
CA VAL A 148 5.09 1.41 -1.43
C VAL A 148 6.49 1.43 -0.81
N PRO A 149 7.26 0.32 -0.90
CA PRO A 149 8.57 0.20 -0.23
C PRO A 149 9.56 1.30 -0.62
N SER A 150 9.57 1.71 -1.89
CA SER A 150 10.45 2.77 -2.40
C SER A 150 10.14 4.17 -1.86
N GLU A 151 8.94 4.38 -1.29
CA GLU A 151 8.50 5.65 -0.73
C GLU A 151 8.57 5.62 0.80
N ASN A 152 9.76 5.32 1.34
CA ASN A 152 10.01 5.15 2.78
C ASN A 152 9.06 4.14 3.43
N ASN A 153 8.75 3.03 2.74
CA ASN A 153 7.76 2.06 3.20
C ASN A 153 6.38 2.66 3.49
N GLY A 154 6.01 3.74 2.78
CA GLY A 154 4.73 4.41 2.97
C GLY A 154 3.54 3.59 2.49
N CYS A 155 2.35 3.99 2.92
CA CYS A 155 1.08 3.37 2.57
C CYS A 155 0.21 4.35 1.79
N SER A 156 -0.70 3.80 1.00
CA SER A 156 -1.74 4.55 0.29
C SER A 156 -3.08 3.82 0.41
N LEU A 157 -4.12 4.59 0.71
CA LEU A 157 -5.48 4.12 0.90
C LEU A 157 -6.34 4.63 -0.24
N PHE A 158 -6.96 3.70 -0.96
CA PHE A 158 -7.82 3.98 -2.10
C PHE A 158 -9.26 3.54 -1.82
N PHE A 159 -10.21 4.29 -2.37
CA PHE A 159 -11.62 3.97 -2.35
C PHE A 159 -12.18 3.88 -3.77
N ALA A 160 -12.96 2.85 -4.04
CA ALA A 160 -13.71 2.76 -5.27
C ALA A 160 -14.82 3.82 -5.28
N ARG A 161 -14.95 4.54 -6.39
CA ARG A 161 -16.12 5.38 -6.66
C ARG A 161 -17.30 4.47 -7.02
N LYS A 162 -17.90 3.85 -6.01
CA LYS A 162 -19.32 3.50 -6.08
C LYS A 162 -20.09 4.81 -5.87
N ILE A 163 -21.03 5.12 -6.76
CA ILE A 163 -21.92 6.29 -6.68
C ILE A 163 -22.32 6.49 -5.21
N CYS A 164 -22.11 7.70 -4.69
CA CYS A 164 -22.39 8.08 -3.30
C CYS A 164 -23.83 7.78 -2.89
N GLY A 165 -24.11 6.53 -2.53
CA GLY A 165 -25.09 6.18 -1.53
C GLY A 165 -24.38 6.20 -0.19
N ARG A 166 -24.74 7.16 0.67
CA ARG A 166 -24.26 7.28 2.05
C ARG A 166 -24.22 5.91 2.74
N ARG A 167 -23.02 5.34 2.88
CA ARG A 167 -22.62 4.48 4.00
C ARG A 167 -21.10 4.34 3.95
N SER A 168 -20.45 4.93 4.95
CA SER A 168 -19.03 4.80 5.21
C SER A 168 -18.61 3.32 5.22
N ALA A 169 -17.82 2.90 4.24
CA ALA A 169 -16.91 1.78 4.38
C ALA A 169 -15.59 2.37 4.92
N SER A 170 -14.83 1.79 5.85
CA SER A 170 -14.92 0.57 6.63
C SER A 170 -13.79 0.71 7.66
N GLY A 171 -14.07 0.52 8.96
CA GLY A 171 -13.09 0.78 10.04
C GLY A 171 -11.79 -0.03 9.93
N MET A 172 -11.81 -1.17 9.22
CA MET A 172 -10.64 -2.03 9.01
C MET A 172 -9.61 -1.41 8.08
N CYS A 173 -10.02 -0.77 6.98
CA CYS A 173 -9.08 -0.15 6.03
C CYS A 173 -8.21 0.94 6.68
N GLY A 174 -8.81 1.74 7.57
CA GLY A 174 -8.08 2.77 8.31
C GLY A 174 -7.10 2.19 9.33
N ASN A 175 -7.39 1.02 9.90
CA ASN A 175 -6.52 0.37 10.89
C ASN A 175 -5.32 -0.34 10.24
N VAL A 176 -5.46 -0.86 9.02
CA VAL A 176 -4.34 -1.49 8.26
C VAL A 176 -3.37 -0.43 7.70
N SER A 177 -3.84 0.82 7.52
CA SER A 177 -3.02 1.91 6.97
C SER A 177 -2.12 2.66 7.97
N LYS A 178 -2.21 2.34 9.27
CA LYS A 178 -1.52 3.05 10.36
C LYS A 178 -0.24 2.38 10.80
#